data_AF-A0A662UCC2-F1
#
_entry.id   AF-A0A662UCC2-F1
#
_cell.length_a   1.000
_cell.length_b   1.000
_cell.length_c   1.000
_cell.angle_alpha   90.00
_cell.angle_beta   90.00
_cell.angle_gamma   90.00
#
_symmetry.space_group_name_H-M   'P 1'
#
loop_
_entity.id
_entity.type
_entity.pdbx_description
1 polymer ?
#
loop_
_entity_poly.entity_id
_entity_poly.type
_entity_poly.pdbx_seq_one_letter_code
_entity_poly.pdbx_strand_id
1 'polypeptide(L)'
;MALRRYVVAVDRSSRSGLEVEVFSVVVVDIGEQNHLIRYSDFFKHMRKLGLQKRIYVPKMLKLISELIDRHIIVGLRVFTRLDSVVEIVHSRGAAILACVVDDNIYRYHTSNSRRASDYLKNIQLVLLESTLKKPGRELIEKTHRVGLKMVTLRTVMKISDNIANYTRNILEDQLKKIPQIWKL
;
A
#
# COMPACT_ATOMS: atom_id res chain seq x y z
N MET A 1 -10.74 7.73 -24.37
CA MET A 1 -10.61 7.62 -22.89
C MET A 1 -9.26 6.99 -22.59
N ALA A 2 -8.44 7.57 -21.72
CA ALA A 2 -7.19 6.93 -21.31
C ALA A 2 -7.52 5.59 -20.63
N LEU A 3 -6.83 4.51 -21.04
CA LEU A 3 -7.03 3.20 -20.45
C LEU A 3 -6.59 3.28 -18.97
N ARG A 4 -7.53 3.12 -18.04
CA ARG A 4 -7.19 2.98 -16.61
C ARG A 4 -6.56 1.61 -16.42
N ARG A 5 -5.25 1.57 -16.21
CA ARG A 5 -4.43 0.35 -16.25
C ARG A 5 -3.90 -0.10 -14.90
N TYR A 6 -4.03 0.74 -13.87
CA TYR A 6 -3.32 0.51 -12.61
C TYR A 6 -4.24 0.28 -11.42
N VAL A 7 -3.81 -0.63 -10.55
CA VAL A 7 -4.26 -0.73 -9.17
C VAL A 7 -3.19 -0.09 -8.29
N VAL A 8 -3.62 0.79 -7.40
CA VAL A 8 -2.77 1.39 -6.38
C VAL A 8 -3.19 0.87 -5.02
N ALA A 9 -2.22 0.52 -4.17
CA ALA A 9 -2.44 0.33 -2.75
C ALA A 9 -1.62 1.34 -1.95
N VAL A 10 -2.29 2.01 -1.02
CA VAL A 10 -1.71 2.96 -0.10
C VAL A 10 -1.90 2.44 1.31
N ASP A 11 -0.80 2.19 2.02
CA ASP A 11 -0.86 1.74 3.41
C ASP A 11 0.01 2.59 4.33
N ARG A 12 -0.33 2.57 5.61
CA ARG A 12 0.36 3.28 6.68
C ARG A 12 0.85 2.27 7.73
N SER A 13 2.10 2.43 8.13
CA SER A 13 2.62 1.83 9.35
C SER A 13 2.89 2.92 10.38
N SER A 14 2.23 2.80 11.54
CA SER A 14 2.43 3.66 12.71
C SER A 14 2.47 2.79 13.97
N ARG A 15 3.25 3.20 14.97
CA ARG A 15 3.31 2.53 16.27
C ARG A 15 3.08 3.56 17.37
N SER A 16 2.17 3.27 18.30
CA SER A 16 1.90 4.15 19.45
C SER A 16 3.17 4.40 20.25
N GLY A 17 3.45 5.67 20.55
CA GLY A 17 4.63 6.10 21.33
C GLY A 17 5.86 6.49 20.52
N LEU A 18 5.78 6.54 19.18
CA LEU A 18 6.85 7.02 18.30
C LEU A 18 6.32 8.02 17.27
N GLU A 19 7.14 9.00 16.89
CA GLU A 19 6.74 10.10 16.00
C GLU A 19 6.74 9.77 14.51
N VAL A 20 7.35 8.65 14.09
CA VAL A 20 7.54 8.36 12.66
C VAL A 20 6.44 7.47 12.11
N GLU A 21 5.57 8.07 11.30
CA GLU A 21 4.65 7.36 10.42
C GLU A 21 5.33 7.10 9.07
N VAL A 22 5.18 5.87 8.56
CA VAL A 22 5.65 5.49 7.23
C VAL A 22 4.48 5.10 6.38
N PHE A 23 4.43 5.66 5.18
CA PHE A 23 3.43 5.39 4.16
C PHE A 23 4.09 4.65 3.00
N SER A 24 3.37 3.70 2.41
CA SER A 24 3.80 2.98 1.22
C SER A 24 2.76 3.13 0.12
N VAL A 25 3.23 3.33 -1.10
CA VAL A 25 2.44 3.33 -2.33
C VAL A 25 2.98 2.23 -3.24
N VAL A 26 2.12 1.28 -3.57
CA VAL A 26 2.42 0.19 -4.52
C VAL A 26 1.47 0.32 -5.70
N VAL A 27 2.01 0.25 -6.91
CA VAL A 27 1.29 0.37 -8.18
C VAL A 27 1.53 -0.91 -8.99
N VAL A 28 0.45 -1.54 -9.43
CA VAL A 28 0.46 -2.79 -10.20
C VAL A 28 -0.33 -2.63 -11.49
N ASP A 29 0.14 -3.21 -12.58
CA ASP A 29 -0.61 -3.30 -13.83
C ASP A 29 -1.72 -4.37 -13.73
N ILE A 30 -2.94 -4.00 -14.13
CA ILE A 30 -4.13 -4.86 -14.16
C ILE A 30 -3.95 -6.06 -15.10
N GLY A 31 -3.12 -5.94 -16.15
CA GLY A 31 -2.75 -7.06 -17.02
C GLY A 31 -2.03 -8.18 -16.28
N GLU A 32 -1.34 -7.86 -15.18
CA GLU A 32 -0.46 -8.77 -14.45
C GLU A 32 -1.09 -9.41 -13.22
N GLN A 33 -2.40 -9.23 -13.02
CA GLN A 33 -3.14 -9.77 -11.87
C GLN A 33 -2.96 -11.27 -11.68
N ASN A 34 -2.96 -12.04 -12.77
CA ASN A 34 -2.82 -13.50 -12.72
C ASN A 34 -1.43 -13.92 -12.22
N HIS A 35 -0.39 -13.16 -12.55
CA HIS A 35 0.96 -13.40 -12.05
C HIS A 35 1.06 -13.01 -10.58
N LEU A 36 0.50 -11.86 -10.19
CA LEU A 36 0.54 -11.40 -8.81
C LEU A 36 -0.16 -12.36 -7.82
N ILE A 37 -1.32 -12.92 -8.21
CA ILE A 37 -2.11 -13.81 -7.34
C ILE A 37 -1.34 -15.07 -6.93
N ARG A 38 -0.39 -15.54 -7.75
CA ARG A 38 0.46 -16.70 -7.44
C ARG A 38 1.29 -16.50 -6.16
N TYR A 39 1.51 -15.25 -5.77
CA TYR A 39 2.28 -14.88 -4.58
C TYR A 39 1.39 -14.45 -3.40
N SER A 40 0.06 -14.55 -3.54
CA SER A 40 -0.88 -14.03 -2.53
C SER A 40 -0.68 -14.67 -1.15
N ASP A 41 -0.44 -15.98 -1.08
CA ASP A 41 -0.23 -16.68 0.19
C ASP A 41 1.09 -16.28 0.87
N PHE A 42 2.15 -16.04 0.09
CA PHE A 42 3.42 -15.56 0.61
C PHE A 42 3.24 -14.26 1.41
N PHE A 43 2.49 -13.30 0.87
CA PHE A 43 2.28 -12.00 1.52
C PHE A 43 1.25 -12.03 2.66
N LYS A 44 0.35 -13.03 2.74
CA LYS A 44 -0.64 -13.16 3.82
C LYS A 44 -0.01 -13.46 5.18
N HIS A 45 1.01 -14.32 5.21
CA HIS A 45 1.55 -14.86 6.47
C HIS A 45 2.56 -13.94 7.16
N MET A 46 3.05 -12.91 6.46
CA MET A 46 4.15 -12.05 6.88
C MET A 46 3.90 -11.28 8.19
N ARG A 47 2.66 -10.87 8.46
CA ARG A 47 2.30 -10.10 9.66
C ARG A 47 2.50 -10.87 10.98
N LYS A 48 2.41 -12.21 10.92
CA LYS A 48 2.46 -13.09 12.10
C LYS A 48 3.87 -13.60 12.43
N LEU A 49 4.88 -13.20 11.67
CA LEU A 49 6.18 -13.85 11.70
C LEU A 49 7.06 -13.55 12.93
N GLY A 50 6.66 -12.67 13.86
CA GLY A 50 7.41 -12.44 15.12
C GLY A 50 8.94 -12.39 14.93
N LEU A 51 9.64 -13.36 15.53
CA LEU A 51 11.10 -13.54 15.44
C LEU A 51 11.60 -14.03 14.06
N GLN A 52 10.76 -14.74 13.29
CA GLN A 52 11.11 -15.24 11.95
C GLN A 52 11.24 -14.13 10.90
N LYS A 53 10.82 -12.89 11.22
CA LYS A 53 10.95 -11.74 10.31
C LYS A 53 12.35 -11.59 9.70
N ARG A 54 13.42 -11.89 10.46
CA ARG A 54 14.81 -11.80 9.96
C ARG A 54 15.10 -12.71 8.76
N ILE A 55 14.43 -13.86 8.66
CA ILE A 55 14.61 -14.83 7.58
C ILE A 55 13.69 -14.51 6.39
N TYR A 56 12.47 -14.08 6.66
CA TYR A 56 11.46 -13.86 5.63
C TYR A 56 11.57 -12.50 4.93
N VAL A 57 12.02 -11.46 5.64
CA VAL A 57 12.16 -10.12 5.04
C VAL A 57 13.10 -10.12 3.83
N PRO A 58 14.31 -10.73 3.87
CA PRO A 58 15.15 -10.83 2.67
C PRO A 58 14.47 -11.55 1.51
N LYS A 59 13.74 -12.64 1.79
CA LYS A 59 12.98 -13.38 0.76
C LYS A 59 11.87 -12.53 0.15
N MET A 60 11.17 -11.75 0.98
CA MET A 60 10.13 -10.83 0.53
C MET A 60 10.71 -9.72 -0.37
N LEU A 61 11.80 -9.09 0.05
CA LEU A 61 12.44 -8.04 -0.74
C LEU A 61 12.94 -8.57 -2.08
N LYS A 62 13.54 -9.77 -2.08
CA LYS A 62 13.93 -10.46 -3.32
C LYS A 62 12.73 -10.68 -4.25
N LEU A 63 11.63 -11.22 -3.72
CA LEU A 63 10.41 -11.42 -4.50
C LEU A 63 9.84 -10.10 -5.03
N ILE A 64 9.80 -9.04 -4.21
CA ILE A 64 9.34 -7.71 -4.65
C ILE A 64 10.24 -7.19 -5.77
N SER A 65 11.57 -7.34 -5.68
CA SER A 65 12.50 -7.00 -6.75
C SER A 65 12.17 -7.75 -8.04
N GLU A 66 11.98 -9.07 -7.96
CA GLU A 66 11.60 -9.89 -9.13
C GLU A 66 10.26 -9.45 -9.74
N LEU A 67 9.29 -9.03 -8.93
CA LEU A 67 8.01 -8.49 -9.41
C LEU A 67 8.16 -7.13 -10.10
N ILE A 68 9.13 -6.31 -9.67
CA ILE A 68 9.47 -5.03 -10.31
C ILE A 68 10.18 -5.28 -11.64
N ASP A 69 11.18 -6.17 -11.64
CA ASP A 69 11.96 -6.51 -12.83
C ASP A 69 11.08 -7.11 -13.94
N ARG A 70 10.01 -7.81 -13.56
CA ARG A 70 8.99 -8.35 -14.48
C ARG A 70 7.90 -7.34 -14.86
N HIS A 71 7.99 -6.10 -14.40
CA HIS A 71 6.99 -5.05 -14.60
C HIS A 71 5.57 -5.40 -14.08
N ILE A 72 5.46 -6.31 -13.10
CA ILE A 72 4.21 -6.60 -12.41
C ILE A 72 3.92 -5.47 -11.42
N ILE A 73 4.90 -5.12 -10.59
CA ILE A 73 4.90 -3.90 -9.79
C ILE A 73 5.58 -2.82 -10.62
N VAL A 74 4.79 -1.88 -11.13
CA VAL A 74 5.28 -0.77 -11.97
C VAL A 74 5.65 0.47 -11.15
N GLY A 75 5.33 0.48 -9.87
CA GLY A 75 5.70 1.56 -8.96
C GLY A 75 5.70 1.10 -7.52
N LEU A 76 6.76 1.45 -6.79
CA LEU A 76 6.87 1.25 -5.36
C LEU A 76 7.56 2.49 -4.77
N ARG A 77 6.91 3.15 -3.83
CA ARG A 77 7.48 4.30 -3.12
C ARG A 77 7.07 4.31 -1.66
N VAL A 78 7.97 4.82 -0.82
CA VAL A 78 7.74 5.01 0.61
C VAL A 78 7.92 6.47 0.97
N PHE A 79 7.13 6.94 1.92
CA PHE A 79 7.09 8.34 2.35
C PHE A 79 6.96 8.42 3.86
N THR A 80 7.42 9.51 4.46
CA THR A 80 7.17 9.86 5.86
C THR A 80 6.12 10.95 6.03
N ARG A 81 5.60 11.49 4.92
CA ARG A 81 4.58 12.54 4.88
C ARG A 81 3.40 12.09 4.05
N LEU A 82 2.20 12.19 4.62
CA LEU A 82 1.00 11.77 3.91
C LEU A 82 0.70 12.66 2.70
N ASP A 83 0.89 13.98 2.78
CA ASP A 83 0.60 14.89 1.66
C ASP A 83 1.29 14.45 0.35
N SER A 84 2.56 14.04 0.43
CA SER A 84 3.33 13.53 -0.71
C SER A 84 2.72 12.27 -1.33
N VAL A 85 2.11 11.42 -0.50
CA VAL A 85 1.40 10.20 -0.94
C VAL A 85 0.12 10.58 -1.68
N VAL A 86 -0.67 11.51 -1.13
CA VAL A 86 -1.95 11.86 -1.75
C VAL A 86 -1.75 12.63 -3.04
N GLU A 87 -0.74 13.50 -3.12
CA GLU A 87 -0.37 14.24 -4.34
C GLU A 87 0.10 13.31 -5.46
N ILE A 88 0.93 12.31 -5.17
CA ILE A 88 1.43 11.40 -6.21
C ILE A 88 0.32 10.49 -6.75
N VAL A 89 -0.63 10.10 -5.90
CA VAL A 89 -1.80 9.32 -6.33
C VAL A 89 -2.77 10.21 -7.11
N HIS A 90 -3.02 11.43 -6.64
CA HIS A 90 -3.92 12.38 -7.29
C HIS A 90 -3.46 12.76 -8.70
N SER A 91 -2.19 13.14 -8.86
CA SER A 91 -1.59 13.53 -10.15
C SER A 91 -1.66 12.42 -11.21
N ARG A 92 -1.81 11.16 -10.79
CA ARG A 92 -1.91 9.99 -11.68
C ARG A 92 -3.32 9.40 -11.74
N GLY A 93 -4.31 10.04 -11.12
CA GLY A 93 -5.67 9.52 -10.92
C GLY A 93 -6.38 9.07 -12.20
N ALA A 94 -6.08 9.70 -13.34
CA ALA A 94 -6.66 9.36 -14.63
C ALA A 94 -6.24 7.97 -15.16
N ALA A 95 -5.07 7.45 -14.74
CA ALA A 95 -4.57 6.13 -15.14
C ALA A 95 -4.92 5.02 -14.13
N ILE A 96 -5.44 5.39 -12.96
CA ILE A 96 -5.73 4.46 -11.85
C ILE A 96 -7.18 3.98 -11.99
N LEU A 97 -7.36 2.66 -12.09
CA LEU A 97 -8.68 2.04 -12.04
C LEU A 97 -9.17 1.95 -10.60
N ALA A 98 -8.33 1.41 -9.72
CA ALA A 98 -8.67 1.18 -8.34
C ALA A 98 -7.56 1.65 -7.39
N CYS A 99 -7.96 2.25 -6.27
CA CYS A 99 -7.09 2.60 -5.17
C CYS A 99 -7.59 1.92 -3.91
N VAL A 100 -6.80 1.00 -3.36
CA VAL A 100 -7.00 0.45 -2.02
C VAL A 100 -6.23 1.33 -1.04
N VAL A 101 -6.88 1.81 0.01
CA VAL A 101 -6.28 2.75 0.95
C VAL A 101 -6.58 2.36 2.38
N ASP A 102 -5.59 2.54 3.27
CA ASP A 102 -5.79 2.44 4.71
C ASP A 102 -6.92 3.37 5.19
N ASP A 103 -7.76 2.87 6.09
CA ASP A 103 -8.94 3.57 6.60
C ASP A 103 -8.59 4.88 7.31
N ASN A 104 -7.44 4.97 7.97
CA ASN A 104 -7.02 6.19 8.66
C ASN A 104 -6.49 7.21 7.66
N ILE A 105 -5.71 6.77 6.67
CA ILE A 105 -5.29 7.64 5.56
C ILE A 105 -6.51 8.28 4.91
N TYR A 106 -7.53 7.47 4.57
CA TYR A 106 -8.72 7.97 3.87
C TYR A 106 -9.43 9.12 4.60
N ARG A 107 -9.42 9.09 5.94
CA ARG A 107 -10.08 10.09 6.81
C ARG A 107 -9.18 11.26 7.21
N TYR A 108 -7.88 11.20 6.91
CA TYR A 108 -6.90 12.17 7.39
C TYR A 108 -7.07 13.55 6.73
N HIS A 109 -6.87 14.62 7.51
CA HIS A 109 -6.85 16.00 7.04
C HIS A 109 -5.42 16.42 6.66
N THR A 110 -5.21 16.73 5.38
CA THR A 110 -3.91 17.14 4.82
C THR A 110 -3.54 18.58 5.22
N SER A 111 -2.30 19.00 4.93
CA SER A 111 -1.78 20.35 5.26
C SER A 111 -2.66 21.51 4.79
N ASN A 112 -3.44 21.33 3.71
CA ASN A 112 -4.38 22.32 3.19
C ASN A 112 -5.82 22.15 3.74
N SER A 113 -5.99 21.48 4.89
CA SER A 113 -7.26 21.14 5.54
C SER A 113 -8.24 20.28 4.72
N ARG A 114 -7.87 19.87 3.50
CA ARG A 114 -8.64 18.95 2.64
C ARG A 114 -8.49 17.51 3.14
N ARG A 115 -9.56 16.72 3.05
CA ARG A 115 -9.49 15.30 3.42
C ARG A 115 -8.75 14.54 2.33
N ALA A 116 -8.00 13.50 2.69
CA ALA A 116 -7.35 12.63 1.73
C ALA A 116 -8.35 12.02 0.72
N SER A 117 -9.58 11.71 1.17
CA SER A 117 -10.68 11.26 0.31
C SER A 117 -10.95 12.19 -0.88
N ASP A 118 -10.79 13.50 -0.69
CA ASP A 118 -11.09 14.50 -1.71
C ASP A 118 -10.13 14.41 -2.90
N TYR A 119 -8.88 13.97 -2.65
CA TYR A 119 -7.87 13.73 -3.69
C TYR A 119 -8.13 12.44 -4.48
N LEU A 120 -8.82 11.48 -3.86
CA LEU A 120 -9.11 10.17 -4.45
C LEU A 120 -10.42 10.16 -5.25
N LYS A 121 -11.24 11.22 -5.19
CA LYS A 121 -12.58 11.29 -5.82
C LYS A 121 -12.60 11.04 -7.34
N ASN A 122 -11.48 11.27 -8.02
CA ASN A 122 -11.35 11.10 -9.48
C ASN A 122 -10.94 9.65 -9.87
N ILE A 123 -10.70 8.78 -8.89
CA ILE A 123 -10.38 7.37 -9.08
C ILE A 123 -11.68 6.59 -9.16
N GLN A 124 -11.83 5.75 -10.19
CA GLN A 124 -13.07 5.05 -10.49
C GLN A 124 -13.53 4.12 -9.37
N LEU A 125 -12.58 3.47 -8.68
CA LEU A 125 -12.87 2.58 -7.57
C LEU A 125 -11.94 2.87 -6.38
N VAL A 126 -12.46 3.49 -5.33
CA VAL A 126 -11.73 3.67 -4.07
C VAL A 126 -12.24 2.67 -3.05
N LEU A 127 -11.34 1.87 -2.47
CA LEU A 127 -11.65 0.80 -1.53
C LEU A 127 -10.87 1.00 -0.24
N LEU A 128 -11.53 0.84 0.89
CA LEU A 128 -10.87 0.87 2.19
C LEU A 128 -10.29 -0.51 2.53
N GLU A 129 -9.16 -0.57 3.22
CA GLU A 129 -8.55 -1.85 3.65
C GLU A 129 -9.56 -2.72 4.42
N SER A 130 -10.34 -2.10 5.32
CA SER A 130 -11.40 -2.77 6.09
C SER A 130 -12.41 -3.50 5.21
N THR A 131 -12.81 -2.90 4.08
CA THR A 131 -13.80 -3.48 3.15
C THR A 131 -13.26 -4.71 2.42
N LEU A 132 -11.93 -4.83 2.25
CA LEU A 132 -11.31 -6.02 1.65
C LEU A 132 -11.19 -7.19 2.63
N LYS A 133 -11.22 -6.95 3.94
CA LYS A 133 -11.13 -8.02 4.97
C LYS A 133 -12.38 -8.89 4.96
N LYS A 134 -13.55 -8.29 4.84
CA LYS A 134 -14.86 -8.95 4.75
C LYS A 134 -15.69 -8.31 3.62
N PRO A 135 -15.40 -8.65 2.35
CA PRO A 135 -16.09 -8.01 1.23
C PRO A 135 -17.54 -8.48 1.14
N GLY A 136 -18.47 -7.54 1.07
CA GLY A 136 -19.87 -7.83 0.75
C GLY A 136 -20.03 -8.28 -0.71
N ARG A 137 -21.14 -8.95 -1.00
CA ARG A 137 -21.45 -9.46 -2.36
C ARG A 137 -21.41 -8.35 -3.41
N GLU A 138 -22.00 -7.20 -3.11
CA GLU A 138 -22.01 -6.04 -4.01
C GLU A 138 -20.61 -5.57 -4.39
N LEU A 139 -19.69 -5.49 -3.42
CA LEU A 139 -18.31 -5.10 -3.67
C LEU A 139 -17.59 -6.11 -4.57
N ILE A 140 -17.81 -7.40 -4.35
CA ILE A 140 -17.23 -8.47 -5.18
C ILE A 140 -17.73 -8.31 -6.63
N GLU A 141 -19.03 -8.17 -6.81
CA GLU A 141 -19.64 -7.99 -8.13
C GLU A 141 -19.13 -6.72 -8.83
N LYS A 142 -19.07 -5.58 -8.13
CA LYS A 142 -18.54 -4.31 -8.66
C LYS A 142 -17.08 -4.45 -9.10
N THR A 143 -16.27 -5.13 -8.30
CA THR A 143 -14.85 -5.37 -8.59
C THR A 143 -14.67 -6.27 -9.81
N HIS A 144 -15.47 -7.33 -9.92
CA HIS A 144 -15.43 -8.23 -11.08
C HIS A 144 -15.89 -7.55 -12.37
N ARG A 145 -16.92 -6.68 -12.31
CA ARG A 145 -17.41 -5.92 -13.48
C ARG A 145 -16.35 -4.99 -14.08
N VAL A 146 -15.37 -4.54 -13.27
CA VAL A 146 -14.24 -3.74 -13.76
C VAL A 146 -12.99 -4.57 -14.07
N GLY A 147 -13.11 -5.90 -14.15
CA GLY A 147 -12.01 -6.80 -14.52
C GLY A 147 -10.96 -7.01 -13.41
N LEU A 148 -11.30 -6.70 -12.16
CA LEU A 148 -10.41 -6.87 -11.02
C LEU A 148 -10.76 -8.13 -10.22
N LYS A 149 -9.73 -8.78 -9.68
CA LYS A 149 -9.89 -9.90 -8.75
C LYS A 149 -9.68 -9.42 -7.30
N MET A 150 -10.57 -9.84 -6.40
CA MET A 150 -10.44 -9.53 -4.96
C MET A 150 -9.12 -10.00 -4.35
N VAL A 151 -8.56 -11.09 -4.86
CA VAL A 151 -7.26 -11.60 -4.41
C VAL A 151 -6.12 -10.68 -4.83
N THR A 152 -6.17 -10.09 -6.02
CA THR A 152 -5.23 -9.05 -6.45
C THR A 152 -5.22 -7.90 -5.46
N LEU A 153 -6.39 -7.29 -5.22
CA LEU A 153 -6.52 -6.10 -4.36
C LEU A 153 -5.95 -6.36 -2.96
N ARG A 154 -6.28 -7.51 -2.37
CA ARG A 154 -5.74 -7.95 -1.08
C ARG A 154 -4.24 -8.17 -1.12
N THR A 155 -3.71 -8.71 -2.21
CA THR A 155 -2.27 -8.97 -2.36
C THR A 155 -1.48 -7.67 -2.48
N VAL A 156 -1.91 -6.73 -3.34
CA VAL A 156 -1.25 -5.42 -3.49
C VAL A 156 -1.27 -4.67 -2.14
N MET A 157 -2.41 -4.70 -1.44
CA MET A 157 -2.50 -4.09 -0.12
C MET A 157 -1.55 -4.74 0.90
N LYS A 158 -1.43 -6.06 0.90
CA LYS A 158 -0.48 -6.77 1.77
C LYS A 158 0.97 -6.47 1.43
N ILE A 159 1.31 -6.29 0.15
CA ILE A 159 2.64 -5.84 -0.26
C ILE A 159 2.92 -4.45 0.31
N SER A 160 1.97 -3.51 0.19
CA SER A 160 2.12 -2.16 0.73
C SER A 160 2.28 -2.14 2.26
N ASP A 161 1.45 -2.90 3.00
CA ASP A 161 1.55 -3.12 4.46
C ASP A 161 2.94 -3.60 4.86
N ASN A 162 3.45 -4.63 4.18
CA ASN A 162 4.73 -5.22 4.49
C ASN A 162 5.90 -4.25 4.24
N ILE A 163 5.85 -3.47 3.15
CA ILE A 163 6.88 -2.47 2.82
C ILE A 163 6.87 -1.33 3.85
N ALA A 164 5.69 -0.78 4.16
CA ALA A 164 5.57 0.29 5.16
C ALA A 164 6.08 -0.18 6.52
N ASN A 165 5.70 -1.39 6.95
CA ASN A 165 6.13 -1.96 8.21
C ASN A 165 7.63 -2.24 8.24
N TYR A 166 8.20 -2.82 7.19
CA TYR A 166 9.63 -3.08 7.10
C TYR A 166 10.43 -1.78 7.17
N THR A 167 10.05 -0.79 6.36
CA THR A 167 10.73 0.52 6.30
C THR A 167 10.65 1.23 7.65
N ARG A 168 9.49 1.22 8.31
CA ARG A 168 9.35 1.75 9.67
C ARG A 168 10.30 1.06 10.65
N ASN A 169 10.40 -0.27 10.64
CA ASN A 169 11.30 -0.99 11.55
C ASN A 169 12.77 -0.59 11.31
N ILE A 170 13.20 -0.43 10.04
CA ILE A 170 14.55 0.06 9.74
C ILE A 170 14.75 1.47 10.30
N LEU A 171 13.83 2.40 10.02
CA LEU A 171 13.94 3.78 10.50
C LEU A 171 14.01 3.83 12.02
N GLU A 172 13.20 3.05 12.72
CA GLU A 172 13.23 2.94 14.18
C GLU A 172 14.58 2.41 14.69
N ASP A 173 15.10 1.35 14.09
CA ASP A 173 16.40 0.78 14.49
C ASP A 173 17.56 1.74 14.19
N GLN A 174 17.44 2.61 13.18
CA GLN A 174 18.41 3.67 12.92
C GLN A 174 18.26 4.81 13.95
N LEU A 175 17.04 5.28 14.23
CA LEU A 175 16.78 6.35 15.20
C LEU A 175 17.27 6.00 16.61
N LYS A 176 17.15 4.73 17.04
CA LYS A 176 17.70 4.27 18.33
C LYS A 176 19.22 4.34 18.42
N LYS A 177 19.92 4.30 17.28
CA LYS A 177 21.39 4.38 17.22
C LYS A 177 21.88 5.82 17.19
N ILE A 178 21.01 6.77 16.84
CA ILE A 178 21.33 8.19 16.94
C ILE A 178 21.33 8.52 18.44
N PRO A 179 22.45 9.05 18.99
CA PRO A 179 22.45 9.52 20.36
C PRO A 179 21.31 10.53 20.51
N GLN A 180 20.46 10.38 21.53
CA GLN A 180 19.39 11.34 21.79
C GLN A 180 20.03 12.62 22.35
N ILE A 181 20.54 13.46 21.44
CA ILE A 181 21.21 14.73 21.77
C ILE A 181 20.18 15.77 22.21
N TRP A 182 18.91 15.58 21.86
CA TRP A 182 17.81 16.46 22.24
C TRP A 182 16.74 15.63 22.95
N LYS A 183 16.77 15.65 24.28
CA LYS A 183 15.56 15.44 25.08
C LYS A 183 14.92 16.83 25.21
N LEU A 184 13.93 17.11 24.38
CA LEU A 184 13.01 18.24 24.57
C LEU A 184 11.99 17.86 25.64
#